data_AF-A0A091PU12-F1
#
_entry.id   AF-A0A091PU12-F1
#
_cell.length_a   1.000
_cell.length_b   1.000
_cell.length_c   1.000
_cell.angle_alpha   90.00
_cell.angle_beta   90.00
_cell.angle_gamma   90.00
#
_symmetry.space_group_name_H-M   'P 1'
#
loop_
_entity.id
_entity.type
_entity.pdbx_description
1 polymer ?
#
loop_
_entity_poly.entity_id
_entity_poly.type
_entity_poly.pdbx_seq_one_letter_code
_entity_poly.pdbx_strand_id
1 'polypeptide(L)'
;LLPKMAKQNSPPLTEVVKQVAEQQHSQASEIEKSKTVLFQLQAKFQELEKEMNSILLETKTTEREIYLQDDAIEVTKHRCESLEAQVRALYSENLKLRHDAEAVQEEFEMTFARNNEYREKIKAHKHLFWEMESKMPVMIELAKKKAVVEELKIKKEDLMRDLQNPEGSVIKEVQEEITLLKREITTLKEFINKKTGLLEEEKKKHAKLRKEIEVQNKRYDAILKRLHCQLNKLHSNKRQWHWNIQQLEKKAADLRKCLGVAE
;
A
#
# COMPACT_ATOMS: atom_id res chain seq x y z
N LEU A 1 171.40 -52.24 39.63
CA LEU A 1 171.63 -51.13 38.69
C LEU A 1 170.54 -50.08 38.92
N LEU A 2 170.91 -48.94 39.50
CA LEU A 2 170.13 -47.69 39.58
C LEU A 2 170.17 -46.96 38.21
N PRO A 3 169.50 -45.79 37.95
CA PRO A 3 168.58 -44.98 38.80
C PRO A 3 167.38 -44.31 38.04
N LYS A 4 166.38 -43.76 38.77
CA LYS A 4 166.12 -42.29 38.89
C LYS A 4 164.84 -41.90 39.66
N MET A 5 165.04 -40.85 40.45
CA MET A 5 164.21 -40.05 41.37
C MET A 5 162.81 -39.57 40.91
N ALA A 6 161.90 -39.37 41.88
CA ALA A 6 161.19 -38.10 42.14
C ALA A 6 160.50 -38.11 43.53
N LYS A 7 160.61 -37.00 44.28
CA LYS A 7 160.15 -36.78 45.66
C LYS A 7 158.63 -36.53 45.71
N GLN A 8 157.92 -37.25 46.59
CA GLN A 8 156.58 -36.89 47.05
C GLN A 8 156.68 -36.42 48.50
N ASN A 9 156.50 -35.11 48.71
CA ASN A 9 156.25 -34.53 50.02
C ASN A 9 154.79 -34.83 50.39
N SER A 10 154.58 -35.76 51.31
CA SER A 10 153.29 -35.89 52.00
C SER A 10 153.05 -34.65 52.87
N PRO A 11 151.90 -33.96 52.78
CA PRO A 11 151.60 -32.83 53.65
C PRO A 11 151.57 -33.27 55.12
N PRO A 12 151.87 -32.39 56.09
CA PRO A 12 151.75 -32.69 57.51
C PRO A 12 150.30 -33.08 57.84
N LEU A 13 150.11 -34.08 58.69
CA LEU A 13 148.79 -34.60 59.11
C LEU A 13 147.81 -33.47 59.52
N THR A 14 148.31 -32.40 60.11
CA THR A 14 147.56 -31.21 60.52
C THR A 14 146.89 -30.47 59.36
N GLU A 15 147.51 -30.44 58.18
CA GLU A 15 147.01 -29.74 56.99
C GLU A 15 145.97 -30.59 56.25
N VAL A 16 146.16 -31.92 56.23
CA VAL A 16 145.16 -32.89 55.76
C VAL A 16 143.92 -32.87 56.66
N VAL A 17 144.09 -32.83 57.98
CA VAL A 17 142.97 -32.74 58.93
C VAL A 17 142.20 -31.42 58.80
N LYS A 18 142.90 -30.31 58.55
CA LYS A 18 142.26 -29.00 58.31
C LYS A 18 141.46 -28.99 57.00
N GLN A 19 142.02 -29.52 55.91
CA GLN A 19 141.31 -29.66 54.63
C GLN A 19 140.10 -30.59 54.76
N VAL A 20 140.21 -31.70 55.50
CA VAL A 20 139.10 -32.61 55.77
C VAL A 20 138.02 -31.92 56.63
N ALA A 21 138.39 -31.11 57.62
CA ALA A 21 137.43 -30.35 58.43
C ALA A 21 136.73 -29.24 57.64
N GLU A 22 137.45 -28.50 56.80
CA GLU A 22 136.89 -27.49 55.88
C GLU A 22 135.96 -28.14 54.84
N GLN A 23 136.34 -29.30 54.31
CA GLN A 23 135.52 -30.08 53.39
C GLN A 23 134.29 -30.68 54.08
N GLN A 24 134.40 -31.17 55.32
CA GLN A 24 133.25 -31.60 56.11
C GLN A 24 132.31 -30.44 56.43
N HIS A 25 132.84 -29.26 56.74
CA HIS A 25 132.03 -28.08 57.00
C HIS A 25 131.33 -27.56 55.73
N SER A 26 132.00 -27.57 54.57
CA SER A 26 131.38 -27.22 53.29
C SER A 26 130.31 -28.23 52.90
N GLN A 27 130.58 -29.53 53.07
CA GLN A 27 129.65 -30.60 52.78
C GLN A 27 128.43 -30.55 53.73
N ALA A 28 128.62 -30.26 55.02
CA ALA A 28 127.53 -30.04 55.96
C ALA A 28 126.68 -28.80 55.58
N SER A 29 127.31 -27.70 55.16
CA SER A 29 126.61 -26.49 54.69
C SER A 29 125.80 -26.76 53.41
N GLU A 30 126.35 -27.53 52.46
CA GLU A 30 125.63 -27.96 51.26
C GLU A 30 124.47 -28.92 51.56
N ILE A 31 124.65 -29.83 52.53
CA ILE A 31 123.58 -30.72 53.00
C ILE A 31 122.45 -29.92 53.66
N GLU A 32 122.77 -28.92 54.49
CA GLU A 32 121.78 -28.04 55.14
C GLU A 32 120.97 -27.23 54.10
N LYS A 33 121.66 -26.65 53.11
CA LYS A 33 121.03 -25.95 51.97
C LYS A 33 120.13 -26.89 51.17
N SER A 34 120.63 -28.09 50.85
CA SER A 34 119.88 -29.11 50.12
C SER A 34 118.63 -29.55 50.88
N LYS A 35 118.72 -29.70 52.20
CA LYS A 35 117.59 -30.05 53.07
C LYS A 35 116.53 -28.95 53.10
N THR A 36 116.95 -27.69 53.14
CA THR A 36 116.04 -26.52 53.10
C THR A 36 115.29 -26.46 51.77
N VAL A 37 115.98 -26.68 50.65
CA VAL A 37 115.36 -26.77 49.32
C VAL A 37 114.38 -27.94 49.25
N LEU A 38 114.74 -29.09 49.83
CA LEU A 38 113.88 -30.28 49.85
C LEU A 38 112.58 -30.01 50.62
N PHE A 39 112.64 -29.35 51.78
CA PHE A 39 111.44 -28.95 52.52
C PHE A 39 110.57 -27.95 51.74
N GLN A 40 111.17 -26.97 51.06
CA GLN A 40 110.43 -26.03 50.22
C GLN A 40 109.73 -26.73 49.05
N LEU A 41 110.42 -27.67 48.39
CA LEU A 41 109.85 -28.48 47.32
C LEU A 41 108.71 -29.36 47.84
N GLN A 42 108.86 -29.97 49.01
CA GLN A 42 107.83 -30.80 49.62
C GLN A 42 106.58 -29.98 49.99
N ALA A 43 106.75 -28.77 50.53
CA ALA A 43 105.62 -27.86 50.80
C ALA A 43 104.88 -27.46 49.52
N LYS A 44 105.63 -27.09 48.46
CA LYS A 44 105.04 -26.79 47.15
C LYS A 44 104.32 -27.98 46.53
N PHE A 45 104.86 -29.19 46.68
CA PHE A 45 104.22 -30.40 46.19
C PHE A 45 102.87 -30.64 46.88
N GLN A 46 102.80 -30.47 48.20
CA GLN A 46 101.55 -30.60 48.95
C GLN A 46 100.53 -29.51 48.59
N GLU A 47 100.97 -28.29 48.31
CA GLU A 47 100.12 -27.20 47.87
C GLU A 47 99.52 -27.48 46.48
N LEU A 48 100.37 -27.87 45.51
CA LEU A 48 99.94 -28.28 44.18
C LEU A 48 98.99 -29.49 44.22
N GLU A 49 99.23 -30.45 45.11
CA GLU A 49 98.34 -31.60 45.29
C GLU A 49 96.94 -31.17 45.80
N LYS A 50 96.86 -30.19 46.70
CA LYS A 50 95.58 -29.62 47.15
C LYS A 50 94.86 -28.88 46.03
N GLU A 51 95.59 -28.05 45.27
CA GLU A 51 95.03 -27.34 44.12
C GLU A 51 94.52 -28.32 43.06
N MET A 52 95.30 -29.35 42.73
CA MET A 52 94.91 -30.39 41.78
C MET A 52 93.61 -31.09 42.22
N ASN A 53 93.49 -31.43 43.50
CA ASN A 53 92.28 -32.05 44.03
C ASN A 53 91.07 -31.10 43.99
N SER A 54 91.27 -29.81 44.26
CA SER A 54 90.21 -28.79 44.15
C SER A 54 89.73 -28.64 42.71
N ILE A 55 90.65 -28.50 41.76
CA ILE A 55 90.36 -28.39 40.31
C ILE A 55 89.63 -29.66 39.83
N LEU A 56 90.06 -30.84 40.28
CA LEU A 56 89.41 -32.10 39.93
C LEU A 56 87.95 -32.15 40.41
N LEU A 57 87.68 -31.65 41.61
CA LEU A 57 86.32 -31.60 42.14
C LEU A 57 85.45 -30.62 41.36
N GLU A 58 85.95 -29.41 41.10
CA GLU A 58 85.27 -28.38 40.30
C GLU A 58 84.99 -28.86 38.86
N THR A 59 85.95 -29.55 38.25
CA THR A 59 85.78 -30.15 36.92
C THR A 59 84.66 -31.20 36.93
N LYS A 60 84.61 -32.05 37.96
CA LYS A 60 83.54 -33.06 38.08
C LYS A 60 82.17 -32.45 38.35
N THR A 61 82.10 -31.33 39.07
CA THR A 61 80.82 -30.64 39.31
C THR A 61 80.33 -29.94 38.06
N THR A 62 81.21 -29.23 37.35
CA THR A 62 80.87 -28.55 36.08
C THR A 62 80.50 -29.55 34.99
N GLU A 63 81.18 -30.69 34.90
CA GLU A 63 80.81 -31.76 33.96
C GLU A 63 79.37 -32.27 34.21
N ARG A 64 78.96 -32.46 35.47
CA ARG A 64 77.58 -32.86 35.80
C ARG A 64 76.57 -31.77 35.45
N GLU A 65 76.91 -30.50 35.64
CA GLU A 65 76.05 -29.39 35.27
C GLU A 65 75.86 -29.30 33.76
N ILE A 66 76.91 -29.56 32.97
CA ILE A 66 76.83 -29.63 31.51
C ILE A 66 75.85 -30.73 31.09
N TYR A 67 75.96 -31.94 31.62
CA TYR A 67 75.01 -33.02 31.29
C TYR A 67 73.56 -32.67 31.61
N LEU A 68 73.30 -32.02 32.75
CA LEU A 68 71.94 -31.59 33.11
C LEU A 68 71.41 -30.49 32.18
N GLN A 69 72.28 -29.58 31.72
CA GLN A 69 71.91 -28.56 30.74
C GLN A 69 71.64 -29.17 29.37
N ASP A 70 72.44 -30.13 28.93
CA ASP A 70 72.24 -30.85 27.66
C ASP A 70 70.89 -31.57 27.63
N ASP A 71 70.54 -32.27 28.72
CA ASP A 71 69.22 -32.91 28.86
C ASP A 71 68.08 -31.88 28.76
N ALA A 72 68.24 -30.72 29.41
CA ALA A 72 67.24 -29.64 29.35
C ALA A 72 67.14 -29.03 27.93
N ILE A 73 68.25 -28.91 27.22
CA ILE A 73 68.29 -28.46 25.82
C ILE A 73 67.55 -29.44 24.92
N GLU A 74 67.74 -30.75 25.10
CA GLU A 74 67.06 -31.77 24.30
C GLU A 74 65.54 -31.75 24.52
N VAL A 75 65.09 -31.67 25.78
CA VAL A 75 63.66 -31.57 26.10
C VAL A 75 63.02 -30.31 25.51
N THR A 76 63.70 -29.17 25.61
CA THR A 76 63.18 -27.90 25.04
C THR A 76 63.15 -27.93 23.52
N LYS A 77 64.14 -28.53 22.87
CA LYS A 77 64.18 -28.73 21.42
C LYS A 77 62.97 -29.55 20.94
N HIS A 78 62.70 -30.70 21.56
CA HIS A 78 61.53 -31.50 21.22
C HIS A 78 60.21 -30.77 21.42
N ARG A 79 60.11 -29.95 22.49
CA ARG A 79 58.94 -29.11 22.70
C ARG A 79 58.77 -28.07 21.59
N CYS A 80 59.85 -27.43 21.15
CA CYS A 80 59.83 -26.48 20.04
C CYS A 80 59.39 -27.16 18.73
N GLU A 81 59.94 -28.33 18.40
CA GLU A 81 59.56 -29.10 17.22
C GLU A 81 58.06 -29.46 17.22
N SER A 82 57.53 -29.89 18.37
CA SER A 82 56.10 -30.19 18.52
C SER A 82 55.21 -28.95 18.35
N LEU A 83 55.62 -27.81 18.91
CA LEU A 83 54.89 -26.55 18.76
C LEU A 83 54.93 -26.05 17.32
N GLU A 84 56.06 -26.15 16.63
CA GLU A 84 56.17 -25.80 15.21
C GLU A 84 55.24 -26.66 14.34
N ALA A 85 55.18 -27.98 14.60
CA ALA A 85 54.28 -28.87 13.89
C ALA A 85 52.80 -28.46 14.10
N GLN A 86 52.42 -28.11 15.34
CA GLN A 86 51.08 -27.63 15.64
C GLN A 86 50.77 -26.30 14.96
N VAL A 87 51.70 -25.35 14.94
CA VAL A 87 51.53 -24.07 14.24
C VAL A 87 51.33 -24.29 12.74
N ARG A 88 52.10 -25.17 12.12
CA ARG A 88 51.94 -25.52 10.69
C ARG A 88 50.59 -26.17 10.41
N ALA A 89 50.13 -27.07 11.29
CA ALA A 89 48.82 -27.70 11.17
C ALA A 89 47.68 -26.68 11.27
N LEU A 90 47.69 -25.82 12.29
CA LEU A 90 46.71 -24.74 12.48
C LEU A 90 46.71 -23.74 11.33
N TYR A 91 47.89 -23.42 10.76
CA TYR A 91 47.99 -22.54 9.61
C TYR A 91 47.35 -23.18 8.36
N SER A 92 47.61 -24.47 8.12
CA SER A 92 46.98 -25.19 7.02
C SER A 92 45.46 -25.28 7.18
N GLU A 93 44.96 -25.49 8.39
CA GLU A 93 43.53 -25.53 8.67
C GLU A 93 42.87 -24.16 8.45
N ASN A 94 43.50 -23.08 8.93
CA ASN A 94 43.04 -21.71 8.69
C ASN A 94 42.96 -21.36 7.20
N LEU A 95 43.93 -21.84 6.40
CA LEU A 95 43.89 -21.66 4.95
C LEU A 95 42.69 -22.38 4.32
N LYS A 96 42.42 -23.62 4.73
CA LYS A 96 41.27 -24.39 4.23
C LYS A 96 39.96 -23.70 4.59
N LEU A 97 39.77 -23.34 5.86
CA LEU A 97 38.56 -22.66 6.33
C LEU A 97 38.32 -21.34 5.61
N ARG A 98 39.39 -20.60 5.27
CA ARG A 98 39.27 -19.37 4.49
C ARG A 98 38.76 -19.63 3.08
N HIS A 99 39.32 -20.62 2.39
CA HIS A 99 38.85 -21.00 1.06
C HIS A 99 37.42 -21.53 1.07
N ASP A 100 37.04 -22.33 2.06
CA ASP A 100 35.67 -22.82 2.21
C ASP A 100 34.70 -21.65 2.45
N ALA A 101 35.08 -20.67 3.29
CA ALA A 101 34.28 -19.47 3.52
C ALA A 101 34.14 -18.60 2.27
N GLU A 102 35.21 -18.42 1.50
CA GLU A 102 35.20 -17.71 0.21
C GLU A 102 34.26 -18.40 -0.79
N ALA A 103 34.32 -19.73 -0.90
CA ALA A 103 33.47 -20.50 -1.81
C ALA A 103 31.97 -20.38 -1.44
N VAL A 104 31.64 -20.50 -0.15
CA VAL A 104 30.25 -20.33 0.33
C VAL A 104 29.75 -18.90 0.08
N GLN A 105 30.61 -17.90 0.26
CA GLN A 105 30.27 -16.50 0.00
C GLN A 105 29.98 -16.27 -1.50
N GLU A 106 30.81 -16.81 -2.40
CA GLU A 106 30.60 -16.71 -3.84
C GLU A 106 29.29 -17.40 -4.27
N GLU A 107 29.00 -18.59 -3.76
CA GLU A 107 27.74 -19.30 -4.02
C GLU A 107 26.51 -18.50 -3.52
N PHE A 108 26.63 -17.89 -2.35
CA PHE A 108 25.60 -17.02 -1.81
C PHE A 108 25.35 -15.81 -2.72
N GLU A 109 26.40 -15.13 -3.16
CA GLU A 109 26.29 -13.96 -4.05
C GLU A 109 25.67 -14.31 -5.40
N MET A 110 26.09 -15.43 -6.01
CA MET A 110 25.49 -15.94 -7.23
C MET A 110 24.00 -16.24 -7.05
N THR A 111 23.64 -16.92 -5.95
CA THR A 111 22.25 -17.27 -5.65
C THR A 111 21.41 -16.01 -5.37
N PHE A 112 21.98 -15.04 -4.65
CA PHE A 112 21.35 -13.77 -4.36
C PHE A 112 21.07 -12.97 -5.64
N ALA A 113 22.06 -12.85 -6.54
CA ALA A 113 21.91 -12.17 -7.83
C ALA A 113 20.80 -12.82 -8.67
N ARG A 114 20.81 -14.16 -8.79
CA ARG A 114 19.78 -14.91 -9.51
C ARG A 114 18.38 -14.70 -8.93
N ASN A 115 18.25 -14.71 -7.60
CA ASN A 115 16.98 -14.44 -6.93
C ASN A 115 16.49 -13.01 -7.18
N ASN A 116 17.40 -12.03 -7.18
CA ASN A 116 17.07 -10.65 -7.47
C ASN A 116 16.53 -10.49 -8.90
N GLU A 117 17.17 -11.13 -9.89
CA GLU A 117 16.67 -11.15 -11.27
C GLU A 117 15.27 -11.77 -11.38
N TYR A 118 14.99 -12.86 -10.67
CA TYR A 118 13.65 -13.45 -10.65
C TYR A 118 12.62 -12.50 -10.03
N ARG A 119 12.97 -11.79 -8.95
CA ARG A 119 12.08 -10.79 -8.33
C ARG A 119 11.73 -9.67 -9.31
N GLU A 120 12.71 -9.14 -10.03
CA GLU A 120 12.48 -8.10 -11.03
C GLU A 120 11.64 -8.63 -12.20
N LYS A 121 11.86 -9.86 -12.66
CA LYS A 121 10.99 -10.52 -13.66
C LYS A 121 9.54 -10.65 -13.18
N ILE A 122 9.33 -11.07 -11.93
CA ILE A 122 7.98 -11.15 -11.33
C ILE A 122 7.33 -9.77 -11.23
N LYS A 123 8.09 -8.75 -10.82
CA LYS A 123 7.60 -7.37 -10.71
C LYS A 123 7.19 -6.82 -12.08
N ALA A 124 8.01 -7.03 -13.10
CA ALA A 124 7.69 -6.66 -14.48
C ALA A 124 6.44 -7.38 -15.00
N HIS A 125 6.32 -8.70 -14.74
CA HIS A 125 5.15 -9.46 -15.15
C HIS A 125 3.87 -9.00 -14.44
N LYS A 126 3.93 -8.74 -13.13
CA LYS A 126 2.82 -8.14 -12.38
C LYS A 126 2.41 -6.82 -13.02
N HIS A 127 3.35 -5.92 -13.29
CA HIS A 127 3.05 -4.64 -13.91
C HIS A 127 2.32 -4.80 -15.26
N LEU A 128 2.83 -5.68 -16.14
CA LEU A 128 2.19 -5.98 -17.42
C LEU A 128 0.76 -6.54 -17.24
N PHE A 129 0.57 -7.41 -16.26
CA PHE A 129 -0.75 -7.94 -15.93
C PHE A 129 -1.71 -6.83 -15.49
N TRP A 130 -1.28 -5.96 -14.58
CA TRP A 130 -2.07 -4.80 -14.14
C TRP A 130 -2.42 -3.87 -15.29
N GLU A 131 -1.47 -3.58 -16.18
CA GLU A 131 -1.74 -2.77 -17.38
C GLU A 131 -2.79 -3.42 -18.28
N MET A 132 -2.64 -4.73 -18.55
CA MET A 132 -3.58 -5.48 -19.38
C MET A 132 -4.98 -5.52 -18.76
N GLU A 133 -5.07 -5.78 -17.46
CA GLU A 133 -6.32 -5.79 -16.69
C GLU A 133 -7.00 -4.42 -16.73
N SER A 134 -6.24 -3.34 -16.51
CA SER A 134 -6.77 -1.96 -16.56
C SER A 134 -7.34 -1.57 -17.93
N LYS A 135 -6.77 -2.14 -18.99
CA LYS A 135 -7.22 -1.94 -20.39
C LYS A 135 -8.35 -2.89 -20.78
N MET A 136 -8.70 -3.86 -19.95
CA MET A 136 -9.79 -4.79 -20.26
C MET A 136 -11.11 -4.00 -20.37
N PRO A 137 -11.95 -4.29 -21.40
CA PRO A 137 -13.19 -3.53 -21.61
C PRO A 137 -14.10 -3.48 -20.38
N VAL A 138 -14.16 -4.58 -19.62
CA VAL A 138 -14.92 -4.68 -18.37
C VAL A 138 -14.42 -3.69 -17.31
N MET A 139 -13.10 -3.53 -17.15
CA MET A 139 -12.53 -2.58 -16.18
C MET A 139 -12.76 -1.13 -16.59
N ILE A 140 -12.60 -0.83 -17.89
CA ILE A 140 -12.89 0.51 -18.43
C ILE A 140 -14.37 0.84 -18.25
N GLU A 141 -15.26 -0.10 -18.58
CA GLU A 141 -16.71 0.09 -18.40
C GLU A 141 -17.07 0.26 -16.92
N LEU A 142 -16.51 -0.55 -16.04
CA LEU A 142 -16.71 -0.43 -14.60
C LEU A 142 -16.29 0.95 -14.09
N ALA A 143 -15.13 1.47 -14.53
CA ALA A 143 -14.67 2.81 -14.17
C ALA A 143 -15.65 3.90 -14.65
N LYS A 144 -16.13 3.80 -15.89
CA LYS A 144 -17.16 4.71 -16.43
C LYS A 144 -18.46 4.65 -15.63
N LYS A 145 -18.95 3.44 -15.32
CA LYS A 145 -20.18 3.26 -14.52
C LYS A 145 -20.02 3.82 -13.11
N LYS A 146 -18.87 3.63 -12.47
CA LYS A 146 -18.56 4.22 -11.16
C LYS A 146 -18.59 5.76 -11.22
N ALA A 147 -18.01 6.37 -12.25
CA ALA A 147 -18.04 7.83 -12.44
C ALA A 147 -19.48 8.35 -12.61
N VAL A 148 -20.29 7.70 -13.45
CA VAL A 148 -21.71 8.06 -13.63
C VAL A 148 -22.49 7.94 -12.33
N VAL A 149 -22.27 6.88 -11.55
CA VAL A 149 -22.93 6.71 -10.25
C VAL A 149 -22.57 7.86 -9.31
N GLU A 150 -21.32 8.30 -9.30
CA GLU A 150 -20.88 9.41 -8.44
C GLU A 150 -21.49 10.74 -8.88
N GLU A 151 -21.54 11.03 -10.19
CA GLU A 151 -22.25 12.20 -10.71
C GLU A 151 -23.74 12.19 -10.36
N LEU A 152 -24.39 11.02 -10.44
CA LEU A 152 -25.80 10.88 -10.09
C LEU A 152 -26.05 11.09 -8.59
N LYS A 153 -25.13 10.66 -7.72
CA LYS A 153 -25.23 10.96 -6.28
C LYS A 153 -25.16 12.45 -6.02
N ILE A 154 -24.21 13.15 -6.64
CA ILE A 154 -24.07 14.61 -6.51
C ILE A 154 -25.34 15.32 -6.98
N LYS A 155 -25.85 15.01 -8.18
CA LYS A 155 -27.10 15.58 -8.70
C LYS A 155 -28.30 15.29 -7.82
N LYS A 156 -28.39 14.08 -7.26
CA LYS A 156 -29.44 13.72 -6.32
C LYS A 156 -29.36 14.57 -5.05
N GLU A 157 -28.17 14.77 -4.49
CA GLU A 157 -27.95 15.62 -3.33
C GLU A 157 -28.29 17.08 -3.61
N ASP A 158 -27.94 17.61 -4.78
CA ASP A 158 -28.32 18.96 -5.22
C ASP A 158 -29.84 19.11 -5.32
N LEU A 159 -30.52 18.18 -6.00
CA LEU A 159 -31.97 18.18 -6.13
C LEU A 159 -32.68 18.05 -4.77
N MET A 160 -32.17 17.21 -3.87
CA MET A 160 -32.73 17.10 -2.52
C MET A 160 -32.59 18.42 -1.75
N ARG A 161 -31.47 19.13 -1.90
CA ARG A 161 -31.28 20.45 -1.29
C ARG A 161 -32.24 21.49 -1.87
N ASP A 162 -32.42 21.51 -3.18
CA ASP A 162 -33.35 22.42 -3.86
C ASP A 162 -34.82 22.15 -3.48
N LEU A 163 -35.23 20.88 -3.38
CA LEU A 163 -36.57 20.49 -2.96
C LEU A 163 -36.86 20.79 -1.48
N GLN A 164 -35.83 20.80 -0.63
CA GLN A 164 -35.98 21.21 0.77
C GLN A 164 -36.00 22.73 0.93
N ASN A 165 -35.55 23.47 -0.09
CA ASN A 165 -35.54 24.92 -0.09
C ASN A 165 -36.89 25.46 -0.61
N PRO A 166 -37.71 26.15 0.20
CA PRO A 166 -38.94 26.79 -0.28
C PRO A 166 -38.68 27.87 -1.35
N GLU A 167 -37.44 28.34 -1.49
CA GLU A 167 -36.99 29.21 -2.58
C GLU A 167 -36.26 28.50 -3.73
N GLY A 168 -36.24 27.17 -3.74
CA GLY A 168 -35.62 26.36 -4.80
C GLY A 168 -36.29 26.56 -6.17
N SER A 169 -35.51 26.44 -7.25
CA SER A 169 -35.98 26.74 -8.62
C SER A 169 -37.25 25.97 -8.99
N VAL A 170 -37.27 24.66 -8.73
CA VAL A 170 -38.41 23.79 -9.06
C VAL A 170 -39.65 24.16 -8.24
N ILE A 171 -39.48 24.49 -6.96
CA ILE A 171 -40.59 24.90 -6.10
C ILE A 171 -41.15 26.26 -6.54
N LYS A 172 -40.28 27.20 -6.93
CA LYS A 172 -40.68 28.50 -7.47
C LYS A 172 -41.48 28.37 -8.76
N GLU A 173 -41.01 27.58 -9.72
CA GLU A 173 -41.72 27.33 -10.99
C GLU A 173 -43.12 26.74 -10.75
N VAL A 174 -43.22 25.70 -9.91
CA VAL A 174 -44.52 25.10 -9.55
C VAL A 174 -45.43 26.11 -8.84
N GLN A 175 -44.87 26.93 -7.95
CA GLN A 175 -45.66 27.95 -7.26
C GLN A 175 -46.19 29.01 -8.22
N GLU A 176 -45.38 29.46 -9.19
CA GLU A 176 -45.79 30.40 -10.23
C GLU A 176 -46.93 29.84 -11.10
N GLU A 177 -46.81 28.59 -11.56
CA GLU A 177 -47.89 27.91 -12.30
C GLU A 177 -49.18 27.82 -11.49
N ILE A 178 -49.09 27.46 -10.20
CA ILE A 178 -50.24 27.45 -9.29
C ILE A 178 -50.88 28.84 -9.22
N THR A 179 -50.08 29.92 -9.17
CA THR A 179 -50.64 31.27 -9.17
C THR A 179 -51.32 31.63 -10.48
N LEU A 180 -50.76 31.21 -11.63
CA LEU A 180 -51.34 31.46 -12.94
C LEU A 180 -52.69 30.76 -13.08
N LEU A 181 -52.75 29.45 -12.78
CA LEU A 181 -53.98 28.67 -12.82
C LEU A 181 -55.04 29.23 -11.88
N LYS A 182 -54.66 29.70 -10.68
CA LYS A 182 -55.60 30.37 -9.77
C LYS A 182 -56.22 31.62 -10.41
N ARG A 183 -55.42 32.44 -11.12
CA ARG A 183 -55.94 33.62 -11.83
C ARG A 183 -56.90 33.22 -12.96
N GLU A 184 -56.53 32.25 -13.78
CA GLU A 184 -57.39 31.78 -14.88
C GLU A 184 -58.73 31.24 -14.38
N ILE A 185 -58.70 30.44 -13.31
CA ILE A 185 -59.92 29.94 -12.66
C ILE A 185 -60.80 31.10 -12.18
N THR A 186 -60.22 32.15 -11.58
CA THR A 186 -61.00 33.31 -11.14
C THR A 186 -61.64 34.06 -12.32
N THR A 187 -60.89 34.29 -13.40
CA THR A 187 -61.41 34.96 -14.60
C THR A 187 -62.51 34.15 -15.27
N LEU A 188 -62.34 32.82 -15.37
CA LEU A 188 -63.38 31.94 -15.92
C LEU A 188 -64.63 31.91 -15.04
N LYS A 189 -64.49 31.88 -13.71
CA LYS A 189 -65.62 31.99 -12.78
C LYS A 189 -66.41 33.29 -12.99
N GLU A 190 -65.72 34.42 -13.12
CA GLU A 190 -66.38 35.71 -13.41
C GLU A 190 -67.10 35.69 -14.76
N PHE A 191 -66.48 35.11 -15.79
CA PHE A 191 -67.10 34.96 -17.10
C PHE A 191 -68.36 34.08 -17.07
N ILE A 192 -68.29 32.94 -16.38
CA ILE A 192 -69.44 32.04 -16.16
C ILE A 192 -70.56 32.78 -15.44
N ASN A 193 -70.25 33.54 -14.38
CA ASN A 193 -71.24 34.32 -13.65
C ASN A 193 -71.95 35.35 -14.55
N LYS A 194 -71.18 36.08 -15.39
CA LYS A 194 -71.74 37.02 -16.37
C LYS A 194 -72.66 36.32 -17.39
N LYS A 195 -72.22 35.19 -17.95
CA LYS A 195 -73.03 34.41 -18.92
C LYS A 195 -74.30 33.84 -18.28
N THR A 196 -74.21 33.39 -17.03
CA THR A 196 -75.35 32.90 -16.26
C THR A 196 -76.38 34.01 -16.03
N GLY A 197 -75.93 35.23 -15.71
CA GLY A 197 -76.81 36.41 -15.60
C GLY A 197 -77.56 36.72 -16.90
N LEU A 198 -76.85 36.78 -18.04
CA LEU A 198 -77.45 37.02 -19.35
C LEU A 198 -78.47 35.92 -19.74
N LEU A 199 -78.16 34.67 -19.43
CA LEU A 199 -79.08 33.56 -19.68
C LEU A 199 -80.38 33.71 -18.89
N GLU A 200 -80.30 34.17 -17.63
CA GLU A 200 -81.48 34.38 -16.79
C GLU A 200 -82.34 35.55 -17.29
N GLU A 201 -81.73 36.62 -17.79
CA GLU A 201 -82.44 37.70 -18.47
C GLU A 201 -83.17 37.21 -19.73
N GLU A 202 -82.50 36.39 -20.54
CA GLU A 202 -83.09 35.86 -21.77
C GLU A 202 -84.25 34.90 -21.48
N LYS A 203 -84.12 34.05 -20.45
CA LYS A 203 -85.24 33.22 -19.95
C LYS A 203 -86.45 34.07 -19.55
N LYS A 204 -86.24 35.20 -18.87
CA LYS A 204 -87.33 36.13 -18.50
C LYS A 204 -88.00 36.74 -19.72
N LYS A 205 -87.23 37.15 -20.74
CA LYS A 205 -87.78 37.65 -22.01
C LYS A 205 -88.59 36.57 -22.74
N HIS A 206 -88.05 35.36 -22.85
CA HIS A 206 -88.72 34.23 -23.49
C HIS A 206 -90.04 33.89 -22.79
N ALA A 207 -90.08 33.92 -21.46
CA ALA A 207 -91.30 33.72 -20.69
C ALA A 207 -92.37 34.79 -20.98
N LYS A 208 -91.97 36.06 -21.15
CA LYS A 208 -92.89 37.15 -21.55
C LYS A 208 -93.44 36.92 -22.96
N LEU A 209 -92.57 36.68 -23.93
CA LEU A 209 -92.96 36.42 -25.32
C LEU A 209 -93.89 35.21 -25.42
N ARG A 210 -93.63 34.13 -24.68
CA ARG A 210 -94.49 32.94 -24.65
C ARG A 210 -95.92 33.29 -24.17
N LYS A 211 -96.06 34.11 -23.13
CA LYS A 211 -97.37 34.58 -22.65
C LYS A 211 -98.08 35.45 -23.68
N GLU A 212 -97.36 36.35 -24.35
CA GLU A 212 -97.93 37.20 -25.40
C GLU A 212 -98.43 36.38 -26.59
N ILE A 213 -97.63 35.41 -27.07
CA ILE A 213 -98.03 34.47 -28.13
C ILE A 213 -99.28 33.69 -27.72
N GLU A 214 -99.35 33.20 -26.48
CA GLU A 214 -100.53 32.47 -25.99
C GLU A 214 -101.79 33.35 -26.00
N VAL A 215 -101.68 34.61 -25.57
CA VAL A 215 -102.78 35.59 -25.61
C VAL A 215 -103.22 35.86 -27.06
N GLN A 216 -102.27 36.05 -27.98
CA GLN A 216 -102.58 36.27 -29.38
C GLN A 216 -103.25 35.05 -30.02
N ASN A 217 -102.77 33.83 -29.75
CA ASN A 217 -103.39 32.60 -30.24
C ASN A 217 -104.85 32.46 -29.76
N LYS A 218 -105.13 32.77 -28.49
CA LYS A 218 -106.52 32.78 -27.97
C LYS A 218 -107.38 33.83 -28.67
N ARG A 219 -106.85 35.01 -28.96
CA ARG A 219 -107.54 36.06 -29.73
C ARG A 219 -107.84 35.60 -31.16
N TYR A 220 -106.85 35.04 -31.85
CA TYR A 220 -107.02 34.53 -33.21
C TYR A 220 -108.03 33.38 -33.27
N ASP A 221 -108.01 32.44 -32.32
CA ASP A 221 -109.00 31.36 -32.22
C ASP A 221 -110.43 31.91 -32.03
N ALA A 222 -110.61 32.91 -31.17
CA ALA A 222 -111.90 33.57 -30.99
C ALA A 222 -112.40 34.28 -32.26
N ILE A 223 -111.50 34.96 -32.99
CA ILE A 223 -111.81 35.59 -34.29
C ILE A 223 -112.21 34.52 -35.31
N LEU A 224 -111.44 33.44 -35.43
CA LEU A 224 -111.72 32.33 -36.35
C LEU A 224 -113.07 31.69 -36.06
N LYS A 225 -113.39 31.40 -34.78
CA LYS A 225 -114.69 30.88 -34.37
C LYS A 225 -115.84 31.82 -34.74
N ARG A 226 -115.70 33.12 -34.51
CA ARG A 226 -116.71 34.12 -34.89
C ARG A 226 -116.92 34.17 -36.41
N LEU A 227 -115.84 34.22 -37.19
CA LEU A 227 -115.90 34.20 -38.65
C LEU A 227 -116.55 32.92 -39.17
N HIS A 228 -116.22 31.76 -38.57
CA HIS A 228 -116.83 30.48 -38.92
C HIS A 228 -118.36 30.49 -38.66
N CYS A 229 -118.81 31.02 -37.53
CA CYS A 229 -120.24 31.19 -37.25
C CYS A 229 -120.92 32.16 -38.23
N GLN A 230 -120.28 33.28 -38.59
CA GLN A 230 -120.79 34.22 -39.57
C GLN A 230 -120.94 33.55 -40.95
N LEU A 231 -119.94 32.78 -41.39
CA LEU A 231 -119.95 32.04 -42.65
C LEU A 231 -121.08 30.99 -42.67
N ASN A 232 -121.25 30.23 -41.59
CA ASN A 232 -122.32 29.24 -41.47
C ASN A 232 -123.72 29.89 -41.51
N LYS A 233 -123.90 31.06 -40.86
CA LYS A 233 -125.15 31.82 -40.94
C LYS A 233 -125.43 32.28 -42.36
N LEU A 234 -124.42 32.75 -43.08
CA LEU A 234 -124.51 33.19 -44.47
C LEU A 234 -124.87 32.02 -45.41
N HIS A 235 -124.25 30.85 -45.21
CA HIS A 235 -124.61 29.63 -45.94
C HIS A 235 -126.04 29.16 -45.67
N SER A 236 -126.48 29.18 -44.41
CA SER A 236 -127.87 28.82 -44.05
C SER A 236 -128.87 29.78 -44.70
N ASN A 237 -128.63 31.09 -44.59
CA ASN A 237 -129.44 32.10 -45.29
C ASN A 237 -129.47 31.84 -46.80
N LYS A 238 -128.31 31.59 -47.44
CA LYS A 238 -128.25 31.29 -48.88
C LYS A 238 -129.14 30.10 -49.25
N ARG A 239 -129.14 29.02 -48.45
CA ARG A 239 -130.04 27.87 -48.66
C ARG A 239 -131.51 28.27 -48.51
N GLN A 240 -131.86 29.06 -47.49
CA GLN A 240 -133.21 29.57 -47.26
C GLN A 240 -133.69 30.43 -48.44
N TRP A 241 -132.87 31.36 -48.92
CA TRP A 241 -133.16 32.19 -50.09
C TRP A 241 -133.36 31.32 -51.34
N HIS A 242 -132.51 30.33 -51.57
CA HIS A 242 -132.67 29.36 -52.67
C HIS A 242 -134.01 28.62 -52.58
N TRP A 243 -134.39 28.17 -51.39
CA TRP A 243 -135.67 27.48 -51.18
C TRP A 243 -136.86 28.41 -51.41
N ASN A 244 -136.82 29.64 -50.90
CA ASN A 244 -137.86 30.65 -51.14
C ASN A 244 -138.02 30.97 -52.63
N ILE A 245 -136.90 31.09 -53.36
CA ILE A 245 -136.92 31.31 -54.82
C ILE A 245 -137.61 30.14 -55.51
N GLN A 246 -137.24 28.89 -55.20
CA GLN A 246 -137.90 27.72 -55.79
C GLN A 246 -139.40 27.66 -55.47
N GLN A 247 -139.82 28.03 -54.26
CA GLN A 247 -141.24 28.08 -53.89
C GLN A 247 -141.99 29.18 -54.64
N LEU A 248 -141.38 30.36 -54.80
CA LEU A 248 -141.96 31.47 -55.58
C LEU A 248 -142.02 31.13 -57.07
N GLU A 249 -141.00 30.48 -57.63
CA GLU A 249 -141.00 29.97 -59.00
C GLU A 249 -142.12 28.94 -59.20
N LYS A 250 -142.31 28.03 -58.25
CA LYS A 250 -143.40 27.05 -58.27
C LYS A 250 -144.79 27.72 -58.17
N LYS A 251 -144.97 28.69 -57.26
CA LYS A 251 -146.20 29.50 -57.17
C LYS A 251 -146.46 30.32 -58.44
N ALA A 252 -145.42 30.87 -59.05
CA ALA A 252 -145.54 31.59 -60.30
C ALA A 252 -145.92 30.66 -61.46
N ALA A 253 -145.39 29.43 -61.49
CA ALA A 253 -145.80 28.41 -62.44
C ALA A 253 -147.26 27.96 -62.23
N ASP A 254 -147.70 27.79 -60.98
CA ASP A 254 -149.09 27.45 -60.65
C ASP A 254 -150.07 28.59 -60.99
N LEU A 255 -149.69 29.85 -60.73
CA LEU A 255 -150.47 31.03 -61.14
C LEU A 255 -150.53 31.18 -62.67
N ARG A 256 -149.45 30.86 -63.39
CA ARG A 256 -149.48 30.78 -64.86
C ARG A 256 -150.45 29.70 -65.36
N LYS A 257 -150.52 28.55 -64.68
CA LYS A 257 -151.51 27.50 -64.98
C LYS A 257 -152.96 27.92 -64.74
N CYS A 258 -153.24 28.72 -63.71
CA CYS A 258 -154.60 29.16 -63.37
C CYS A 258 -155.11 30.37 -64.19
N LEU A 259 -154.22 31.15 -64.80
CA LEU A 259 -154.57 32.36 -65.56
C LEU A 259 -154.71 32.15 -67.08
N GLY A 260 -154.67 30.91 -67.58
CA GLY A 260 -155.01 30.61 -68.98
C GLY A 260 -154.14 31.36 -69.99
N VAL A 261 -152.82 31.41 -69.78
CA VAL A 261 -151.85 31.91 -70.76
C VAL A 261 -150.86 30.79 -71.04
N ALA A 262 -150.85 30.30 -72.28
CA ALA A 262 -149.81 29.42 -72.78
C ALA A 262 -148.56 30.26 -73.08
N GLU A 263 -147.52 30.09 -72.24
CA GLU A 263 -146.12 29.72 -72.55
C GLU A 263 -145.30 29.69 -71.24
#